data_AF-A0A401TAE4-F1
#
_entry.id   AF-A0A401TAE4-F1
#
_cell.length_a   1.000
_cell.length_b   1.000
_cell.length_c   1.000
_cell.angle_alpha   90.00
_cell.angle_beta   90.00
_cell.angle_gamma   90.00
#
_symmetry.space_group_name_H-M   'P 1'
#
loop_
_entity.id
_entity.type
_entity.pdbx_description
1 polymer ?
#
loop_
_entity_poly.entity_id
_entity_poly.type
_entity_poly.pdbx_seq_one_letter_code
_entity_poly.pdbx_strand_id
1 'polypeptide(L)' 'RDFVEDEYFEITGITKEQAGDYECSAYNEVSSADVRKVEVIVN' A
#
# COMPACT_ATOMS: atom_id res chain seq x y z
N ARG A 1 20.45 -1.99 -10.00
CA ARG A 1 19.20 -2.79 -9.94
C ARG A 1 18.20 -1.83 -9.34
N ASP A 2 17.48 -1.12 -10.20
CA ASP A 2 16.63 0.01 -9.80
C ASP A 2 15.37 -0.56 -9.14
N PHE A 3 15.46 -0.79 -7.83
CA PHE A 3 14.26 -0.79 -7.02
C PHE A 3 13.83 0.67 -6.99
N VAL A 4 12.61 0.97 -7.44
CA VAL A 4 12.07 2.33 -7.35
C VAL A 4 11.78 2.56 -5.87
N GLU A 5 12.79 3.02 -5.12
CA GLU A 5 12.69 3.22 -3.66
C GLU A 5 11.68 4.32 -3.27
N ASP A 6 11.08 4.99 -4.26
CA ASP A 6 10.20 6.15 -4.09
C ASP A 6 8.73 5.91 -4.54
N GLU A 7 8.28 4.65 -4.71
CA GLU A 7 6.86 4.35 -4.92
C GLU A 7 6.12 4.25 -3.58
N TYR A 8 5.48 5.34 -3.18
CA TYR A 8 4.66 5.41 -1.96
C TYR A 8 3.29 6.03 -2.25
N PHE A 9 2.31 5.65 -1.42
CA PHE A 9 1.00 6.28 -1.38
C PHE A 9 0.88 7.09 -0.09
N GLU A 10 0.78 8.42 -0.23
CA GLU A 10 0.60 9.34 0.89
C GLU A 10 -0.89 9.62 1.11
N ILE A 11 -1.36 9.48 2.36
CA ILE A 11 -2.73 9.81 2.76
C ILE A 11 -2.68 10.98 3.73
N THR A 12 -3.15 12.15 3.29
CA THR A 12 -3.29 13.33 4.14
C THR A 12 -4.74 13.51 4.59
N GLY A 13 -4.96 13.82 5.87
CA GLY A 13 -6.31 14.13 6.38
C GLY A 13 -7.23 12.92 6.48
N ILE A 14 -6.68 11.73 6.77
CA ILE A 14 -7.45 10.49 6.93
C ILE A 14 -8.58 10.64 7.96
N THR A 15 -9.77 10.13 7.64
CA THR A 15 -10.92 10.12 8.56
C THR A 15 -11.22 8.71 9.08
N LYS A 16 -12.08 8.60 10.10
CA LYS A 16 -12.44 7.30 10.70
C LYS A 16 -13.16 6.38 9.71
N GLU A 17 -13.87 6.94 8.75
CA GLU A 17 -14.55 6.19 7.68
C GLU A 17 -13.55 5.56 6.70
N GLN A 18 -12.29 6.01 6.70
CA GLN A 18 -11.21 5.48 5.88
C GLN A 18 -10.32 4.48 6.64
N ALA A 19 -10.61 4.18 7.92
CA ALA A 19 -9.92 3.11 8.65
C ALA A 19 -10.23 1.73 8.05
N GLY A 20 -9.29 0.80 8.13
CA GLY A 20 -9.44 -0.55 7.60
C GLY A 20 -8.15 -1.14 7.03
N ASP A 21 -8.30 -2.19 6.23
CA ASP A 21 -7.18 -2.88 5.59
C ASP A 21 -6.74 -2.17 4.31
N TYR A 22 -5.46 -1.85 4.23
CA TYR A 22 -4.81 -1.32 3.05
C TYR A 22 -3.91 -2.37 2.42
N GLU A 23 -3.88 -2.41 1.08
CA GLU A 23 -3.10 -3.37 0.30
C GLU A 23 -2.19 -2.65 -0.69
N CYS A 24 -0.93 -3.06 -0.74
CA CYS A 24 0.02 -2.72 -1.80
C CYS A 24 0.31 -3.99 -2.63
N SER A 25 0.25 -3.88 -3.95
CA SER A 25 0.48 -4.98 -4.89
C SER A 25 1.53 -4.59 -5.93
N ALA A 26 2.65 -5.30 -5.95
CA ALA A 26 3.75 -5.08 -6.89
C ALA A 26 3.73 -6.15 -7.97
N TYR A 27 3.42 -5.74 -9.20
CA TYR A 27 3.32 -6.63 -10.35
C TYR A 27 4.58 -6.55 -11.21
N ASN A 28 5.15 -7.72 -11.52
CA ASN A 28 6.04 -7.88 -12.66
C ASN A 28 5.44 -8.98 -13.53
N GLU A 29 5.43 -8.82 -14.85
CA GLU A 29 4.75 -9.72 -15.81
C GLU A 29 5.27 -11.18 -15.82
N VAL A 30 6.19 -11.52 -14.91
CA VAL A 30 6.85 -12.83 -14.80
C VAL A 30 6.17 -13.72 -13.76
N SER A 31 5.58 -13.16 -12.71
CA SER A 31 4.99 -13.93 -11.62
C SER A 31 3.67 -13.34 -11.12
N SER A 32 3.03 -14.04 -10.20
CA SER A 32 1.99 -13.42 -9.35
C SER A 32 2.57 -12.20 -8.63
N ALA A 33 1.73 -11.19 -8.40
CA ALA A 33 2.12 -9.96 -7.71
C ALA A 33 2.54 -10.24 -6.26
N ASP A 34 3.52 -9.47 -5.75
CA ASP A 34 3.78 -9.44 -4.31
C ASP A 34 2.71 -8.56 -3.65
N VAL A 35 2.02 -9.11 -2.65
CA VAL A 35 0.90 -8.43 -1.99
C VAL A 35 1.21 -8.25 -0.52
N ARG A 36 1.12 -7.01 -0.04
CA ARG A 36 1.36 -6.63 1.37
C ARG A 36 0.14 -5.91 1.92
N LYS A 37 -0.29 -6.32 3.11
CA LYS A 37 -1.45 -5.73 3.80
C LYS A 37 -1.04 -5.09 5.12
N VAL A 38 -1.69 -3.98 5.44
CA VAL A 38 -1.57 -3.29 6.73
C VAL A 38 -2.94 -2.84 7.22
N GLU A 39 -3.19 -2.96 8.51
CA GLU A 39 -4.40 -2.44 9.15
C GLU A 39 -4.15 -1.00 9.59
N VAL A 40 -5.04 -0.08 9.19
CA VAL A 40 -4.98 1.34 9.56
C VAL A 40 -6.11 1.65 10.55
N ILE A 41 -5.72 2.14 11.73
CA ILE A 41 -6.62 2.55 12.80
C ILE A 41 -6.53 4.07 12.97
N VAL A 42 -7.68 4.76 12.99
CA VAL A 42 -7.78 6.22 13.13
C VAL A 42 -8.52 6.55 14.44
N ASN A 43 -7.87 7.30 15.34
CA ASN A 43 -8.39 7.64 16.67
C ASN A 43 -9.08 9.00 16.74
#